data_AF-A0A963TBE3-F1
#
_entry.id   AF-A0A963TBE3-F1
#
_cell.length_a   1.000
_cell.length_b   1.000
_cell.length_c   1.000
_cell.angle_alpha   90.00
_cell.angle_beta   90.00
_cell.angle_gamma   90.00
#
_symmetry.space_group_name_H-M   'P 1'
#
loop_
_entity.id
_entity.type
_entity.pdbx_description
1 polymer ?
#
loop_
_entity_poly.entity_id
_entity_poly.type
_entity_poly.pdbx_seq_one_letter_code
_entity_poly.pdbx_strand_id
1 'polypeptide(L)'
;MTDTAAKTALTDASTRALLARLLRDNVRPYAGRIVWALLFMALTAGATGASAQLMEPVVNEIFIARRAEMLWLVSGGVLGVFLVKGVANYAQQALMSNVGLRIIADNQNRLFAHLTDMDVAFFHSRSTGSLLSRFLVDINQMRTAVSNGLTSLGKDLLTLLFLIGVMFSQDWELAAISFFVFPIAIYPIVRLGRRMRKVTANTQVEMGLFTALLEETFQGIRVVKAYGMEAYEQSRVAELVERIFGLSFKAARTRAVSSPIMETLGGFAVAVVILYGGYRVIHAETDAGSFFSFITALLMAYEPMKKLANLNASLQEGLAGAQRLFALLDTAPAITEKPGAAALAVSGGAVRLDGVT
;
A
#
# COMPACT_ATOMS: atom_id res chain seq x y z
N MET A 1 -18.96 22.21 24.06
CA MET A 1 -18.48 20.94 24.65
C MET A 1 -19.44 19.84 24.22
N THR A 2 -19.24 19.26 23.04
CA THR A 2 -19.83 17.98 22.56
C THR A 2 -19.32 17.78 21.13
N ASP A 3 -18.04 17.45 20.98
CA ASP A 3 -17.56 16.81 19.74
C ASP A 3 -16.31 15.98 20.03
N THR A 4 -16.48 15.05 20.99
CA THR A 4 -15.47 14.06 21.38
C THR A 4 -15.86 12.69 20.81
N ALA A 5 -16.42 12.67 19.59
CA ALA A 5 -16.98 11.47 18.96
C ALA A 5 -16.41 11.22 17.55
N ALA A 6 -15.08 11.27 17.39
CA ALA A 6 -14.43 10.76 16.16
C ALA A 6 -12.97 10.31 16.36
N LYS A 7 -12.58 9.96 17.59
CA LYS A 7 -11.34 9.20 17.86
C LYS A 7 -11.68 7.79 18.30
N THR A 8 -12.43 7.06 17.49
CA THR A 8 -12.56 5.62 17.67
C THR A 8 -11.30 4.99 17.12
N ALA A 9 -10.35 4.68 18.01
CA ALA A 9 -9.30 3.73 17.72
C ALA A 9 -9.99 2.45 17.21
N LEU A 10 -9.65 2.04 15.98
CA LEU A 10 -10.11 0.79 15.38
C LEU A 10 -9.84 -0.35 16.36
N THR A 11 -10.88 -0.88 16.98
CA THR A 11 -10.78 -2.15 17.73
C THR A 11 -10.47 -3.27 16.74
N ASP A 12 -9.71 -4.30 17.15
CA ASP A 12 -9.35 -5.41 16.27
C ASP A 12 -10.58 -6.09 15.63
N ALA A 13 -11.72 -6.11 16.33
CA ALA A 13 -12.99 -6.64 15.82
C ALA A 13 -13.59 -5.79 14.68
N SER A 14 -13.56 -4.45 14.79
CA SER A 14 -14.07 -3.55 13.74
C SER A 14 -13.19 -3.60 12.48
N THR A 15 -11.88 -3.74 12.65
CA THR A 15 -10.91 -3.86 11.55
C THR A 15 -11.13 -5.14 10.74
N ARG A 16 -11.37 -6.27 11.42
CA ARG A 16 -11.66 -7.56 10.77
C ARG A 16 -12.97 -7.54 9.99
N ALA A 17 -14.03 -6.94 10.55
CA ALA A 17 -15.31 -6.79 9.86
C ALA A 17 -15.17 -5.92 8.58
N LEU A 18 -14.42 -4.82 8.68
CA LEU A 18 -14.11 -3.94 7.55
C LEU A 18 -13.32 -4.66 6.46
N LEU A 19 -12.28 -5.42 6.83
CA LEU A 19 -11.51 -6.25 5.90
C LEU A 19 -12.39 -7.29 5.22
N ALA A 20 -13.23 -7.99 5.98
CA ALA A 20 -14.13 -9.01 5.45
C ALA A 20 -15.12 -8.43 4.43
N ARG A 21 -15.69 -7.26 4.72
CA ARG A 21 -16.57 -6.54 3.78
C ARG A 21 -15.82 -6.07 2.54
N LEU A 22 -14.65 -5.47 2.72
CA LEU A 22 -13.82 -5.00 1.61
C LEU A 22 -13.41 -6.14 0.68
N LEU A 23 -13.05 -7.30 1.22
CA LEU A 23 -12.77 -8.50 0.42
C LEU A 23 -14.04 -9.05 -0.26
N ARG A 24 -15.17 -9.09 0.44
CA ARG A 24 -16.42 -9.61 -0.10
C ARG A 24 -16.98 -8.75 -1.23
N ASP A 25 -17.03 -7.44 -1.05
CA ASP A 25 -17.69 -6.52 -1.97
C ASP A 25 -16.79 -6.16 -3.15
N ASN A 26 -15.47 -6.06 -2.94
CA ASN A 26 -14.55 -5.52 -3.95
C ASN A 26 -13.60 -6.56 -4.54
N VAL A 27 -13.28 -7.64 -3.82
CA VAL A 27 -12.27 -8.62 -4.25
C VAL A 27 -12.92 -9.89 -4.81
N ARG A 28 -13.98 -10.39 -4.17
CA ARG A 28 -14.72 -11.59 -4.59
C ARG A 28 -15.23 -11.55 -6.03
N PRO A 29 -15.78 -10.43 -6.57
CA PRO A 29 -16.23 -10.37 -7.96
C PRO A 29 -15.11 -10.63 -8.98
N TYR A 30 -13.86 -10.40 -8.57
CA TYR A 30 -12.66 -10.54 -9.40
C TYR A 30 -11.82 -11.77 -9.03
N ALA A 31 -12.37 -12.71 -8.24
CA ALA A 31 -11.63 -13.86 -7.73
C ALA A 31 -10.91 -14.65 -8.83
N GLY A 32 -11.53 -14.86 -9.99
CA GLY A 32 -10.88 -15.55 -11.11
C GLY A 32 -9.60 -14.85 -11.62
N ARG A 33 -9.63 -13.52 -11.78
CA ARG A 33 -8.45 -12.74 -12.19
C ARG A 33 -7.37 -12.74 -11.12
N ILE A 34 -7.78 -12.72 -9.84
CA ILE A 34 -6.86 -12.76 -8.70
C ILE A 34 -6.17 -14.12 -8.60
N VAL A 35 -6.88 -15.23 -8.85
CA VAL A 35 -6.25 -16.56 -8.88
C VAL A 35 -5.18 -16.62 -9.96
N TRP A 36 -5.46 -16.12 -11.17
CA TRP A 36 -4.44 -16.01 -12.22
C TRP A 36 -3.28 -15.10 -11.82
N ALA A 37 -3.56 -13.96 -11.19
CA ALA A 37 -2.52 -13.08 -10.67
C ALA A 37 -1.64 -13.78 -9.63
N LEU A 38 -2.23 -14.53 -8.69
CA LEU A 38 -1.51 -15.30 -7.68
C LEU A 38 -0.62 -16.38 -8.28
N LEU A 39 -1.08 -17.08 -9.33
CA LEU A 39 -0.26 -18.04 -10.06
C LEU A 39 0.97 -17.36 -10.69
N PHE A 40 0.78 -16.23 -11.37
CA PHE A 40 1.91 -15.47 -11.94
C PHE A 40 2.80 -14.84 -10.87
N MET A 41 2.27 -14.47 -9.70
CA MET A 41 3.05 -14.03 -8.55
C MET A 41 3.93 -15.16 -8.00
N ALA A 42 3.37 -16.37 -7.86
CA ALA A 42 4.11 -17.56 -7.46
C ALA A 42 5.21 -17.90 -8.46
N LEU A 43 4.92 -17.82 -9.76
CA LEU A 43 5.90 -18.03 -10.83
C LEU A 43 7.02 -16.97 -10.78
N THR A 44 6.68 -15.71 -10.55
CA THR A 44 7.66 -14.63 -10.38
C THR A 44 8.54 -14.85 -9.15
N ALA A 45 7.93 -15.28 -8.04
CA ALA A 45 8.62 -15.59 -6.78
C ALA A 45 9.58 -16.77 -6.95
N GLY A 46 9.11 -17.88 -7.53
CA GLY A 46 9.91 -19.06 -7.84
C GLY A 46 11.06 -18.74 -8.79
N ALA A 47 10.82 -17.99 -9.87
CA ALA A 47 11.86 -17.55 -10.79
C ALA A 47 12.90 -16.63 -10.11
N THR A 48 12.49 -15.85 -9.11
CA THR A 48 13.39 -15.02 -8.31
C THR A 48 14.28 -15.89 -7.41
N GLY A 49 13.72 -16.91 -6.76
CA GLY A 49 14.50 -17.91 -6.03
C GLY A 49 15.47 -18.67 -6.94
N ALA A 50 14.97 -19.16 -8.08
CA ALA A 50 15.79 -19.85 -9.08
C ALA A 50 16.94 -18.98 -9.59
N SER A 51 16.73 -17.67 -9.79
CA SER A 51 17.82 -16.78 -10.20
C SER A 51 18.92 -16.65 -9.16
N ALA A 52 18.60 -16.76 -7.86
CA ALA A 52 19.63 -16.81 -6.81
C ALA A 52 20.32 -18.18 -6.76
N GLN A 53 19.57 -19.26 -6.95
CA GLN A 53 20.11 -20.63 -6.99
C GLN A 53 21.06 -20.84 -8.16
N LEU A 54 20.77 -20.27 -9.34
CA LEU A 54 21.61 -20.37 -10.54
C LEU A 54 23.01 -19.78 -10.37
N MET A 55 23.26 -18.98 -9.33
CA MET A 55 24.61 -18.48 -9.05
C MET A 55 25.57 -19.59 -8.65
N GLU A 56 25.07 -20.67 -8.01
CA GLU A 56 25.87 -21.82 -7.63
C GLU A 56 26.52 -22.53 -8.84
N PRO A 57 25.76 -23.01 -9.85
CA PRO A 57 26.36 -23.63 -11.02
C PRO A 57 27.18 -22.64 -11.86
N VAL A 58 26.86 -21.35 -11.86
CA VAL A 58 27.71 -20.33 -12.50
C VAL A 58 29.12 -20.35 -11.90
N VAL A 59 29.24 -20.38 -10.57
CA VAL A 59 30.55 -20.42 -9.90
C VAL A 59 31.21 -21.79 -10.03
N ASN A 60 30.51 -22.85 -9.66
CA ASN A 60 31.10 -24.18 -9.57
C ASN A 60 31.43 -24.78 -10.94
N GLU A 61 30.50 -24.71 -11.88
CA GLU A 61 30.62 -25.44 -13.16
C GLU A 61 31.38 -24.62 -14.20
N ILE A 62 31.15 -23.30 -14.25
CA ILE A 62 31.77 -22.42 -15.25
C ILE A 62 33.12 -21.89 -14.76
N PHE A 63 33.17 -21.26 -13.59
CA PHE A 63 34.39 -20.59 -13.14
C PHE A 63 35.42 -21.55 -12.51
N ILE A 64 34.97 -22.50 -11.70
CA ILE A 64 35.86 -23.45 -11.01
C ILE A 64 36.17 -24.66 -11.90
N ALA A 65 35.15 -25.41 -12.30
CA ALA A 65 35.33 -26.64 -13.10
C ALA A 65 35.63 -26.39 -14.59
N ARG A 66 35.46 -25.15 -15.08
CA ARG A 66 35.77 -24.71 -16.45
C ARG A 66 35.12 -25.57 -17.54
N ARG A 67 33.89 -26.05 -17.31
CA ARG A 67 33.16 -26.89 -18.27
C ARG A 67 32.50 -26.03 -19.35
N ALA A 68 33.05 -26.05 -20.56
CA ALA A 68 32.55 -25.25 -21.70
C ALA A 68 31.10 -25.60 -22.10
N GLU A 69 30.66 -26.85 -21.91
CA GLU A 69 29.29 -27.28 -22.19
C GLU A 69 28.27 -26.64 -21.22
N MET A 70 28.65 -26.52 -19.94
CA MET A 70 27.81 -25.92 -18.91
C MET A 70 27.63 -24.41 -19.13
N LEU A 71 28.54 -23.75 -19.83
CA LEU A 71 28.42 -22.34 -20.17
C LEU A 71 27.16 -22.05 -20.98
N TRP A 72 26.86 -22.86 -22.00
CA TRP A 72 25.66 -22.68 -22.82
C TRP A 72 24.38 -23.07 -22.07
N LEU A 73 24.42 -24.19 -21.33
CA LEU A 73 23.27 -24.67 -20.55
C LEU A 73 22.87 -23.69 -19.44
N VAL A 74 23.83 -23.24 -18.64
CA VAL A 74 23.58 -22.30 -17.53
C VAL A 74 23.17 -20.92 -18.08
N SER A 75 23.83 -20.42 -19.13
CA SER A 75 23.44 -19.13 -19.75
C SER A 75 22.03 -19.19 -20.34
N GLY A 76 21.68 -20.28 -21.03
CA GLY A 76 20.32 -20.52 -21.53
C GLY A 76 19.30 -20.65 -20.39
N GLY A 77 19.66 -21.32 -19.30
CA GLY A 77 18.85 -21.43 -18.09
C GLY A 77 18.60 -20.08 -17.42
N VAL A 78 19.63 -19.25 -17.26
CA VAL A 78 19.52 -17.87 -16.75
C VAL A 78 18.58 -17.07 -17.65
N LEU A 79 18.81 -17.08 -18.97
CA LEU A 79 17.94 -16.36 -19.90
C LEU A 79 16.47 -16.84 -19.79
N GLY A 80 16.24 -18.16 -19.75
CA GLY A 80 14.92 -18.75 -19.59
C GLY A 80 14.23 -18.30 -18.30
N VAL A 81 14.94 -18.36 -17.16
CA VAL A 81 14.42 -17.90 -15.86
C VAL A 81 14.07 -16.42 -15.89
N PHE A 82 14.92 -15.57 -16.46
CA PHE A 82 14.65 -14.13 -16.55
C PHE A 82 13.51 -13.79 -17.53
N LEU A 83 13.37 -14.53 -18.63
CA LEU A 83 12.23 -14.39 -19.54
C LEU A 83 10.92 -14.77 -18.86
N VAL A 84 10.88 -15.94 -18.19
CA VAL A 84 9.71 -16.39 -17.42
C VAL A 84 9.37 -15.39 -16.33
N LYS A 85 10.38 -14.92 -15.56
CA LYS A 85 10.21 -13.88 -14.53
C LYS A 85 9.64 -12.60 -15.12
N GLY A 86 10.15 -12.15 -16.27
CA GLY A 86 9.69 -10.94 -16.95
C GLY A 86 8.22 -11.02 -17.36
N VAL A 87 7.86 -12.09 -18.07
CA VAL A 87 6.48 -12.32 -18.54
C VAL A 87 5.51 -12.50 -17.36
N ALA A 88 5.87 -13.32 -16.37
CA ALA A 88 5.05 -13.53 -15.19
C ALA A 88 4.86 -12.23 -14.39
N ASN A 89 5.93 -11.45 -14.22
CA ASN A 89 5.87 -10.19 -13.50
C ASN A 89 5.02 -9.14 -14.23
N TYR A 90 5.08 -9.09 -15.56
CA TYR A 90 4.20 -8.24 -16.37
C TYR A 90 2.73 -8.69 -16.23
N ALA A 91 2.45 -9.98 -16.42
CA ALA A 91 1.09 -10.52 -16.37
C ALA A 91 0.43 -10.27 -15.01
N GLN A 92 1.13 -10.52 -13.89
CA GLN A 92 0.57 -10.25 -12.56
C GLN A 92 0.34 -8.75 -12.32
N GLN A 93 1.25 -7.87 -12.77
CA GLN A 93 1.06 -6.42 -12.62
C GLN A 93 -0.13 -5.91 -13.44
N ALA A 94 -0.26 -6.38 -14.68
CA ALA A 94 -1.37 -6.01 -15.55
C ALA A 94 -2.72 -6.47 -14.99
N LEU A 95 -2.80 -7.72 -14.53
CA LEU A 95 -4.00 -8.26 -13.89
C LEU A 95 -4.35 -7.50 -12.60
N MET A 96 -3.37 -7.25 -11.73
CA MET A 96 -3.60 -6.51 -10.48
C MET A 96 -4.00 -5.06 -10.73
N SER A 97 -3.41 -4.40 -11.74
CA SER A 97 -3.79 -3.05 -12.15
C SER A 97 -5.21 -3.03 -12.68
N ASN A 98 -5.58 -3.99 -13.53
CA ASN A 98 -6.93 -4.11 -14.07
C ASN A 98 -7.97 -4.31 -12.95
N VAL A 99 -7.71 -5.22 -12.01
CA VAL A 99 -8.60 -5.44 -10.85
C VAL A 99 -8.70 -4.17 -10.00
N GLY A 100 -7.58 -3.51 -9.70
CA GLY A 100 -7.58 -2.27 -8.94
C GLY A 100 -8.41 -1.16 -9.60
N LEU A 101 -8.24 -0.95 -10.91
CA LEU A 101 -9.01 0.05 -11.66
C LEU A 101 -10.49 -0.30 -11.73
N ARG A 102 -10.84 -1.58 -11.84
CA ARG A 102 -12.24 -2.00 -11.85
C ARG A 102 -12.91 -1.80 -10.50
N ILE A 103 -12.21 -2.08 -9.40
CA ILE A 103 -12.66 -1.73 -8.05
C ILE A 103 -12.95 -0.24 -7.94
N ILE A 104 -12.10 0.64 -8.48
CA ILE A 104 -12.38 2.08 -8.48
C ILE A 104 -13.66 2.38 -9.24
N ALA A 105 -13.78 1.89 -10.48
CA ALA A 105 -14.94 2.15 -11.34
C ALA A 105 -16.26 1.69 -10.69
N ASP A 106 -16.28 0.48 -10.13
CA ASP A 106 -17.48 -0.06 -9.48
C ASP A 106 -17.87 0.74 -8.24
N ASN A 107 -16.91 1.13 -7.41
CA ASN A 107 -17.20 1.93 -6.22
C ASN A 107 -17.62 3.36 -6.57
N GLN A 108 -17.04 3.95 -7.62
CA GLN A 108 -17.47 5.25 -8.12
C GLN A 108 -18.91 5.19 -8.65
N ASN A 109 -19.25 4.17 -9.44
CA ASN A 109 -20.61 3.97 -9.93
C ASN A 109 -21.60 3.70 -8.78
N ARG A 110 -21.25 2.84 -7.83
CA ARG A 110 -22.07 2.55 -6.65
C ARG A 110 -22.30 3.80 -5.80
N LEU A 111 -21.23 4.56 -5.53
CA LEU A 111 -21.32 5.78 -4.74
C LEU A 111 -22.13 6.84 -5.47
N PHE A 112 -21.95 7.00 -6.78
CA PHE A 112 -22.72 7.94 -7.58
C PHE A 112 -24.21 7.59 -7.56
N ALA A 113 -24.57 6.34 -7.87
CA ALA A 113 -25.96 5.87 -7.83
C ALA A 113 -26.59 6.07 -6.44
N HIS A 114 -25.84 5.74 -5.39
CA HIS A 114 -26.31 5.95 -4.02
C HIS A 114 -26.55 7.43 -3.71
N LEU A 115 -25.62 8.32 -4.08
CA LEU A 115 -25.77 9.75 -3.86
C LEU A 115 -26.94 10.35 -4.64
N THR A 116 -27.23 9.87 -5.86
CA THR A 116 -28.37 10.37 -6.64
C THR A 116 -29.72 9.99 -6.03
N ASP A 117 -29.78 8.92 -5.24
CA ASP A 117 -30.98 8.50 -4.53
C ASP A 117 -31.15 9.19 -3.15
N MET A 118 -30.19 10.00 -2.72
CA MET A 118 -30.23 10.70 -1.43
C MET A 118 -31.08 11.98 -1.48
N ASP A 119 -31.66 12.33 -0.33
CA ASP A 119 -32.49 13.53 -0.21
C ASP A 119 -31.68 14.82 -0.35
N VAL A 120 -32.35 15.88 -0.82
CA VAL A 120 -31.75 17.22 -0.87
C VAL A 120 -31.26 17.70 0.51
N ALA A 121 -31.94 17.31 1.59
CA ALA A 121 -31.53 17.61 2.96
C ALA A 121 -30.15 17.04 3.31
N PHE A 122 -29.80 15.86 2.77
CA PHE A 122 -28.48 15.27 2.95
C PHE A 122 -27.39 16.19 2.37
N PHE A 123 -27.61 16.71 1.16
CA PHE A 123 -26.67 17.62 0.49
C PHE A 123 -26.56 18.99 1.18
N HIS A 124 -27.62 19.47 1.84
CA HIS A 124 -27.53 20.68 2.67
C HIS A 124 -26.73 20.47 3.96
N SER A 125 -26.76 19.25 4.51
CA SER A 125 -26.05 18.91 5.76
C SER A 125 -24.56 18.58 5.57
N ARG A 126 -24.09 18.44 4.33
CA ARG A 126 -22.74 17.95 3.99
C ARG A 126 -22.07 18.90 2.99
N SER A 127 -20.80 19.22 3.19
CA SER A 127 -20.06 20.00 2.18
C SER A 127 -19.80 19.17 0.92
N THR A 128 -20.01 19.78 -0.25
CA THR A 128 -19.73 19.15 -1.56
C THR A 128 -18.27 18.70 -1.67
N GLY A 129 -17.33 19.46 -1.09
CA GLY A 129 -15.91 19.10 -1.05
C GLY A 129 -15.62 17.82 -0.26
N SER A 130 -16.36 17.57 0.83
CA SER A 130 -16.25 16.31 1.59
C SER A 130 -16.71 15.12 0.76
N LEU A 131 -17.81 15.25 0.02
CA LEU A 131 -18.31 14.20 -0.89
C LEU A 131 -17.33 13.92 -2.03
N LEU A 132 -16.77 14.98 -2.64
CA LEU A 132 -15.76 14.85 -3.70
C LEU A 132 -14.49 14.14 -3.20
N SER A 133 -14.06 14.43 -1.96
CA SER A 133 -12.93 13.77 -1.32
C SER A 133 -13.18 12.27 -1.12
N ARG A 134 -14.41 11.85 -0.76
CA ARG A 134 -14.78 10.42 -0.72
C ARG A 134 -14.64 9.77 -2.09
N PHE A 135 -15.09 10.48 -3.13
CA PHE A 135 -15.12 9.98 -4.49
C PHE A 135 -13.72 9.80 -5.12
N LEU A 136 -12.80 10.74 -4.85
CA LEU A 136 -11.49 10.77 -5.48
C LEU A 136 -10.38 10.17 -4.61
N VAL A 137 -10.37 10.51 -3.31
CA VAL A 137 -9.26 10.20 -2.42
C VAL A 137 -9.49 8.88 -1.70
N ASP A 138 -10.65 8.68 -1.08
CA ASP A 138 -10.90 7.50 -0.25
C ASP A 138 -11.03 6.22 -1.06
N ILE A 139 -11.70 6.26 -2.21
CA ILE A 139 -11.78 5.13 -3.15
C ILE A 139 -10.37 4.73 -3.62
N ASN A 140 -9.50 5.69 -3.90
CA ASN A 140 -8.13 5.41 -4.34
C ASN A 140 -7.26 4.82 -3.21
N GLN A 141 -7.36 5.38 -2.00
CA GLN A 141 -6.68 4.82 -0.82
C GLN A 141 -7.12 3.38 -0.54
N MET A 142 -8.43 3.10 -0.61
CA MET A 142 -8.98 1.75 -0.48
C MET A 142 -8.40 0.81 -1.54
N ARG A 143 -8.43 1.21 -2.82
CA ARG A 143 -7.83 0.44 -3.92
C ARG A 143 -6.35 0.16 -3.68
N THR A 144 -5.61 1.15 -3.18
CA THR A 144 -4.17 1.01 -2.92
C THR A 144 -3.91 -0.01 -1.82
N ALA A 145 -4.68 -0.01 -0.73
CA ALA A 145 -4.57 -1.05 0.30
C ALA A 145 -4.90 -2.45 -0.22
N VAL A 146 -5.94 -2.59 -1.07
CA VAL A 146 -6.25 -3.89 -1.70
C VAL A 146 -5.11 -4.36 -2.59
N SER A 147 -4.63 -3.50 -3.49
CA SER A 147 -3.55 -3.84 -4.43
C SER A 147 -2.25 -4.18 -3.68
N ASN A 148 -1.85 -3.37 -2.70
CA ASN A 148 -0.63 -3.60 -1.92
C ASN A 148 -0.76 -4.82 -1.01
N GLY A 149 -1.90 -4.99 -0.35
CA GLY A 149 -2.20 -6.16 0.47
C GLY A 149 -2.06 -7.46 -0.31
N LEU A 150 -2.71 -7.53 -1.48
CA LEU A 150 -2.69 -8.73 -2.29
C LEU A 150 -1.32 -9.00 -2.92
N THR A 151 -0.63 -7.95 -3.38
CA THR A 151 0.70 -8.08 -3.97
C THR A 151 1.74 -8.47 -2.91
N SER A 152 1.69 -7.89 -1.71
CA SER A 152 2.68 -8.20 -0.68
C SER A 152 2.43 -9.54 -0.02
N LEU A 153 1.18 -9.93 0.26
CA LEU A 153 0.86 -11.26 0.79
C LEU A 153 1.02 -12.37 -0.25
N GLY A 154 0.76 -12.07 -1.53
CA GLY A 154 0.95 -13.01 -2.63
C GLY A 154 2.41 -13.07 -3.07
N LYS A 155 2.88 -12.04 -3.78
CA LYS A 155 4.21 -12.02 -4.39
C LYS A 155 5.35 -11.88 -3.39
N ASP A 156 5.33 -10.85 -2.54
CA ASP A 156 6.49 -10.52 -1.71
C ASP A 156 6.72 -11.61 -0.65
N LEU A 157 5.66 -12.09 0.00
CA LEU A 157 5.73 -13.20 0.95
C LEU A 157 6.23 -14.49 0.29
N LEU A 158 5.67 -14.88 -0.86
CA LEU A 158 6.15 -16.07 -1.56
C LEU A 158 7.61 -15.91 -1.98
N THR A 159 8.00 -14.75 -2.51
CA THR A 159 9.39 -14.48 -2.91
C THR A 159 10.33 -14.62 -1.72
N LEU A 160 9.96 -14.08 -0.57
CA LEU A 160 10.72 -14.22 0.66
C LEU A 160 10.84 -15.70 1.08
N LEU A 161 9.75 -16.46 1.01
CA LEU A 161 9.76 -17.89 1.33
C LEU A 161 10.65 -18.71 0.38
N PHE A 162 10.60 -18.44 -0.94
CA PHE A 162 11.48 -19.10 -1.91
C PHE A 162 12.95 -18.77 -1.67
N LEU A 163 13.28 -17.50 -1.39
CA LEU A 163 14.65 -17.08 -1.12
C LEU A 163 15.18 -17.66 0.20
N ILE A 164 14.35 -17.69 1.25
CA ILE A 164 14.68 -18.39 2.49
C ILE A 164 14.90 -19.89 2.22
N GLY A 165 14.04 -20.51 1.41
CA GLY A 165 14.19 -21.90 0.99
C GLY A 165 15.54 -22.15 0.31
N VAL A 166 15.95 -21.27 -0.61
CA VAL A 166 17.28 -21.32 -1.24
C VAL A 166 18.39 -21.16 -0.20
N MET A 167 18.28 -20.22 0.73
CA MET A 167 19.29 -20.05 1.79
C MET A 167 19.46 -21.32 2.63
N PHE A 168 18.35 -21.95 3.05
CA PHE A 168 18.38 -23.20 3.81
C PHE A 168 18.89 -24.40 3.00
N SER A 169 18.63 -24.44 1.69
CA SER A 169 19.16 -25.51 0.83
C SER A 169 20.66 -25.39 0.60
N GLN A 170 21.21 -24.17 0.62
CA GLN A 170 22.65 -23.94 0.45
C GLN A 170 23.44 -24.17 1.75
N ASP A 171 23.02 -23.52 2.84
CA ASP A 171 23.68 -23.67 4.14
C ASP A 171 22.67 -23.40 5.26
N TRP A 172 22.23 -24.46 5.95
CA TRP A 172 21.23 -24.37 7.00
C TRP A 172 21.75 -23.66 8.27
N GLU A 173 23.04 -23.75 8.57
CA GLU A 173 23.65 -23.09 9.73
C GLU A 173 23.70 -21.57 9.50
N LEU A 174 24.17 -21.17 8.32
CA LEU A 174 24.24 -19.77 7.92
C LEU A 174 22.84 -19.16 7.73
N ALA A 175 21.88 -19.94 7.24
CA ALA A 175 20.47 -19.55 7.18
C ALA A 175 19.89 -19.29 8.58
N ALA A 176 20.18 -20.16 9.56
CA ALA A 176 19.75 -19.99 10.94
C ALA A 176 20.35 -18.72 11.58
N ILE A 177 21.63 -18.44 11.34
CA ILE A 177 22.30 -17.20 11.78
C ILE A 177 21.60 -15.97 11.15
N SER A 178 21.30 -16.03 9.85
CA SER A 178 20.62 -14.95 9.13
C SER A 178 19.22 -14.66 9.69
N PHE A 179 18.56 -15.67 10.26
CA PHE A 179 17.27 -15.50 10.94
C PHE A 179 17.34 -14.57 12.17
N PHE A 180 18.50 -14.43 12.81
CA PHE A 180 18.72 -13.44 13.88
C PHE A 180 19.03 -12.04 13.35
N VAL A 181 19.65 -11.96 12.17
CA VAL A 181 19.96 -10.67 11.50
C VAL A 181 18.67 -9.98 11.03
N PHE A 182 17.67 -10.74 10.59
CA PHE A 182 16.41 -10.18 10.09
C PHE A 182 15.62 -9.39 11.16
N PRO A 183 15.37 -9.87 12.39
CA PRO A 183 14.76 -9.07 13.46
C PRO A 183 15.52 -7.78 13.77
N ILE A 184 16.85 -7.84 13.81
CA ILE A 184 17.72 -6.66 14.02
C ILE A 184 17.51 -5.65 12.88
N ALA A 185 17.36 -6.13 11.64
CA ALA A 185 17.08 -5.30 10.48
C ALA A 185 15.65 -4.73 10.45
N ILE A 186 14.66 -5.46 10.96
CA ILE A 186 13.24 -5.04 10.99
C ILE A 186 13.00 -3.96 12.04
N TYR A 187 13.66 -4.03 13.20
CA TYR A 187 13.47 -3.09 14.30
C TYR A 187 13.58 -1.60 13.91
N PRO A 188 14.64 -1.12 13.22
CA PRO A 188 14.75 0.26 12.80
C PRO A 188 13.66 0.65 11.79
N ILE A 189 13.25 -0.27 10.90
CA ILE A 189 12.16 -0.03 9.93
C ILE A 189 10.84 0.24 10.65
N VAL A 190 10.48 -0.60 11.62
CA VAL A 190 9.24 -0.43 12.39
C VAL A 190 9.26 0.90 13.14
N ARG A 191 10.42 1.26 13.73
CA ARG A 191 10.58 2.54 14.44
C ARG A 191 10.46 3.74 13.50
N LEU A 192 11.04 3.67 12.31
CA LEU A 192 10.92 4.70 11.27
C LEU A 192 9.49 4.83 10.78
N GLY A 193 8.78 3.72 10.54
CA GLY A 193 7.38 3.72 10.15
C GLY A 193 6.48 4.38 11.20
N ARG A 194 6.69 4.08 12.49
CA ARG A 194 5.97 4.75 13.60
C ARG A 194 6.25 6.25 13.64
N ARG A 195 7.51 6.66 13.46
CA ARG A 195 7.90 8.08 13.41
C ARG A 195 7.29 8.80 12.22
N MET A 196 7.31 8.16 11.04
CA MET A 196 6.71 8.68 9.81
C MET A 196 5.23 8.96 10.02
N ARG A 197 4.48 7.99 10.55
CA ARG A 197 3.05 8.13 10.81
C ARG A 197 2.73 9.35 11.67
N LYS A 198 3.52 9.62 12.70
CA LYS A 198 3.33 10.81 13.56
C LYS A 198 3.55 12.12 12.77
N VAL A 199 4.57 12.17 11.92
CA VAL A 199 4.85 13.37 11.11
C VAL A 199 3.76 13.57 10.05
N THR A 200 3.35 12.51 9.36
CA THR A 200 2.26 12.56 8.37
C THR A 200 0.94 13.00 9.01
N ALA A 201 0.59 12.48 10.18
CA ALA A 201 -0.62 12.89 10.89
C ALA A 201 -0.61 14.39 11.24
N ASN A 202 0.52 14.90 11.75
CA ASN A 202 0.66 16.34 12.04
C ASN A 202 0.61 17.19 10.76
N THR A 203 1.21 16.70 9.66
CA THR A 203 1.19 17.40 8.36
C THR A 203 -0.25 17.52 7.86
N GLN A 204 -1.07 16.48 8.03
CA GLN A 204 -2.48 16.50 7.64
C GLN A 204 -3.31 17.52 8.43
N VAL A 205 -3.00 17.71 9.73
CA VAL A 205 -3.65 18.73 10.56
C VAL A 205 -3.35 20.14 10.04
N GLU A 206 -2.06 20.45 9.79
CA GLU A 206 -1.67 21.76 9.25
C GLU A 206 -2.25 22.00 7.84
N MET A 207 -2.30 20.98 6.99
CA MET A 207 -2.95 21.06 5.68
C MET A 207 -4.45 21.34 5.77
N GLY A 208 -5.13 20.79 6.79
CA GLY A 208 -6.53 21.10 7.07
C GLY A 208 -6.74 22.56 7.48
N LEU A 209 -5.87 23.09 8.35
CA LEU A 209 -5.88 24.50 8.74
C LEU A 209 -5.60 25.43 7.55
N PHE A 210 -4.65 25.05 6.69
CA PHE A 210 -4.34 25.80 5.48
C PHE A 210 -5.52 25.83 4.51
N THR A 211 -6.20 24.71 4.32
CA THR A 211 -7.40 24.64 3.46
C THR A 211 -8.54 25.49 4.02
N ALA A 212 -8.78 25.42 5.34
CA ALA A 212 -9.81 26.23 6.00
C ALA A 212 -9.52 27.74 5.89
N LEU A 213 -8.24 28.15 6.03
CA LEU A 213 -7.84 29.53 5.82
C LEU A 213 -8.12 29.99 4.39
N LEU A 214 -7.74 29.19 3.38
CA LEU A 214 -8.01 29.53 1.99
C LEU A 214 -9.52 29.67 1.71
N GLU A 215 -10.34 28.77 2.24
CA GLU A 215 -11.80 28.85 2.13
C GLU A 215 -12.33 30.16 2.74
N GLU A 216 -11.91 30.50 3.96
CA GLU A 216 -12.28 31.74 4.66
C GLU A 216 -11.86 32.99 3.86
N THR A 217 -10.59 33.06 3.44
CA THR A 217 -10.04 34.22 2.72
C THR A 217 -10.70 34.39 1.35
N PHE A 218 -10.97 33.30 0.61
CA PHE A 218 -11.57 33.39 -0.72
C PHE A 218 -13.07 33.70 -0.68
N GLN A 219 -13.82 33.09 0.24
CA GLN A 219 -15.24 33.45 0.44
C GLN A 219 -15.38 34.89 0.97
N GLY A 220 -14.47 35.29 1.86
CA GLY A 220 -14.40 36.63 2.46
C GLY A 220 -13.59 37.66 1.67
N ILE A 221 -13.21 37.40 0.41
CA ILE A 221 -12.21 38.22 -0.30
C ILE A 221 -12.61 39.69 -0.41
N ARG A 222 -13.91 39.98 -0.50
CA ARG A 222 -14.43 41.36 -0.51
C ARG A 222 -14.15 42.11 0.79
N VAL A 223 -14.23 41.42 1.94
CA VAL A 223 -13.94 41.99 3.25
C VAL A 223 -12.44 42.29 3.37
N VAL A 224 -11.59 41.33 2.97
CA VAL A 224 -10.13 41.53 2.96
C VAL A 224 -9.75 42.77 2.14
N LYS A 225 -10.34 42.92 0.95
CA LYS A 225 -10.12 44.08 0.07
C LYS A 225 -10.69 45.38 0.61
N ALA A 226 -11.88 45.36 1.21
CA ALA A 226 -12.50 46.55 1.78
C ALA A 226 -11.70 47.14 2.95
N TYR A 227 -11.02 46.29 3.73
CA TYR A 227 -10.23 46.70 4.88
C TYR A 227 -8.71 46.80 4.60
N GLY A 228 -8.24 46.55 3.37
CA GLY A 228 -6.82 46.62 3.01
C GLY A 228 -5.94 45.60 3.76
N MET A 229 -6.49 44.43 4.09
CA MET A 229 -5.85 43.42 4.95
C MET A 229 -5.05 42.36 4.18
N GLU A 230 -4.67 42.61 2.92
CA GLU A 230 -3.98 41.60 2.10
C GLU A 230 -2.65 41.15 2.70
N ALA A 231 -1.84 42.08 3.21
CA ALA A 231 -0.55 41.76 3.82
C ALA A 231 -0.72 40.91 5.10
N TYR A 232 -1.78 41.15 5.86
CA TYR A 232 -2.12 40.37 7.04
C TYR A 232 -2.46 38.92 6.67
N GLU A 233 -3.35 38.72 5.71
CA GLU A 233 -3.72 37.38 5.23
C GLU A 233 -2.53 36.65 4.57
N GLN A 234 -1.69 37.36 3.82
CA GLN A 234 -0.43 36.82 3.28
C GLN A 234 0.51 36.31 4.39
N SER A 235 0.65 37.06 5.49
CA SER A 235 1.49 36.64 6.62
C SER A 235 0.95 35.38 7.32
N ARG A 236 -0.38 35.28 7.50
CA ARG A 236 -1.03 34.08 8.08
C ARG A 236 -0.80 32.85 7.20
N VAL A 237 -0.96 32.99 5.89
CA VAL A 237 -0.67 31.93 4.92
C VAL A 237 0.81 31.53 4.98
N ALA A 238 1.73 32.50 4.99
CA ALA A 238 3.16 32.23 5.04
C ALA A 238 3.56 31.41 6.28
N GLU A 239 3.01 31.73 7.46
CA GLU A 239 3.28 30.98 8.70
C GLU A 239 2.81 29.53 8.61
N LEU A 240 1.61 29.29 8.06
CA LEU A 240 1.07 27.93 7.85
C LEU A 240 1.89 27.15 6.83
N VAL A 241 2.26 27.79 5.71
CA VAL A 241 3.09 27.17 4.66
C VAL A 241 4.46 26.78 5.23
N GLU A 242 5.08 27.61 6.06
CA GLU A 242 6.36 27.29 6.70
C GLU A 242 6.25 26.11 7.69
N ARG A 243 5.15 26.03 8.47
CA ARG A 243 4.88 24.86 9.32
C ARG A 243 4.72 23.58 8.49
N ILE A 244 3.97 23.66 7.39
CA ILE A 244 3.76 22.54 6.46
C ILE A 244 5.10 22.13 5.83
N PHE A 245 5.94 23.08 5.43
CA PHE A 245 7.28 22.84 4.91
C PHE A 245 8.14 22.10 5.93
N GLY A 246 8.23 22.60 7.18
CA GLY A 246 9.02 21.98 8.24
C GLY A 246 8.60 20.54 8.54
N LEU A 247 7.29 20.26 8.54
CA LEU A 247 6.76 18.90 8.73
C LEU A 247 7.03 18.00 7.51
N SER A 248 6.80 18.51 6.30
CA SER A 248 7.03 17.78 5.05
C SER A 248 8.51 17.44 4.89
N PHE A 249 9.41 18.37 5.19
CA PHE A 249 10.86 18.15 5.17
C PHE A 249 11.28 17.16 6.25
N LYS A 250 10.69 17.22 7.46
CA LYS A 250 10.93 16.22 8.51
C LYS A 250 10.46 14.82 8.10
N ALA A 251 9.36 14.71 7.36
CA ALA A 251 8.91 13.45 6.78
C ALA A 251 9.90 12.96 5.72
N ALA A 252 10.30 13.81 4.78
CA ALA A 252 11.30 13.49 3.76
C ALA A 252 12.63 13.01 4.38
N ARG A 253 13.15 13.70 5.39
CA ARG A 253 14.37 13.30 6.12
C ARG A 253 14.21 11.95 6.81
N THR A 254 13.06 11.70 7.42
CA THR A 254 12.77 10.40 8.06
C THR A 254 12.71 9.28 7.01
N ARG A 255 12.19 9.56 5.81
CA ARG A 255 12.12 8.60 4.70
C ARG A 255 13.51 8.29 4.16
N ALA A 256 14.32 9.33 3.96
CA ALA A 256 15.67 9.23 3.42
C ALA A 256 16.58 8.36 4.28
N VAL A 257 16.47 8.44 5.62
CA VAL A 257 17.23 7.60 6.57
C VAL A 257 16.97 6.09 6.39
N SER A 258 15.86 5.72 5.77
CA SER A 258 15.55 4.30 5.51
C SER A 258 16.45 3.67 4.44
N SER A 259 17.09 4.42 3.53
CA SER A 259 18.02 3.80 2.55
C SER A 259 19.37 3.48 3.18
N PRO A 260 20.09 4.44 3.82
CA PRO A 260 21.42 4.19 4.38
C PRO A 260 21.44 3.12 5.46
N ILE A 261 20.41 3.06 6.31
CA ILE A 261 20.28 2.00 7.33
C ILE A 261 20.25 0.63 6.67
N MET A 262 19.53 0.49 5.55
CA MET A 262 19.40 -0.79 4.88
C MET A 262 20.63 -1.17 4.06
N GLU A 263 21.28 -0.20 3.42
CA GLU A 263 22.58 -0.43 2.77
C GLU A 263 23.63 -0.87 3.78
N THR A 264 23.66 -0.24 4.96
CA THR A 264 24.59 -0.61 6.04
C THR A 264 24.28 -1.99 6.60
N LEU A 265 23.00 -2.33 6.81
CA LEU A 265 22.59 -3.66 7.26
C LEU A 265 22.90 -4.75 6.22
N GLY A 266 22.65 -4.48 4.94
CA GLY A 266 22.99 -5.38 3.85
C GLY A 266 24.50 -5.60 3.77
N GLY A 267 25.29 -4.53 3.87
CA GLY A 267 26.76 -4.61 3.92
C GLY A 267 27.27 -5.40 5.12
N PHE A 268 26.69 -5.18 6.31
CA PHE A 268 27.03 -5.95 7.51
C PHE A 268 26.67 -7.43 7.37
N ALA A 269 25.50 -7.73 6.83
CA ALA A 269 25.08 -9.11 6.58
C ALA A 269 26.01 -9.82 5.59
N VAL A 270 26.38 -9.15 4.50
CA VAL A 270 27.38 -9.65 3.55
C VAL A 270 28.74 -9.84 4.21
N ALA A 271 29.21 -8.91 5.04
CA ALA A 271 30.48 -9.03 5.75
C ALA A 271 30.50 -10.24 6.70
N VAL A 272 29.43 -10.43 7.49
CA VAL A 272 29.27 -11.60 8.38
C VAL A 272 29.27 -12.89 7.57
N VAL A 273 28.52 -12.92 6.46
CA VAL A 273 28.49 -14.07 5.57
C VAL A 273 29.88 -14.33 4.98
N ILE A 274 30.61 -13.33 4.50
CA ILE A 274 31.98 -13.49 4.00
C ILE A 274 32.92 -14.05 5.07
N LEU A 275 32.86 -13.54 6.30
CA LEU A 275 33.69 -14.04 7.38
C LEU A 275 33.39 -15.50 7.71
N TYR A 276 32.11 -15.84 7.90
CA TYR A 276 31.71 -17.20 8.28
C TYR A 276 31.75 -18.19 7.11
N GLY A 277 31.05 -17.86 6.02
CA GLY A 277 31.00 -18.69 4.81
C GLY A 277 32.36 -18.80 4.13
N GLY A 278 33.14 -17.73 4.08
CA GLY A 278 34.53 -17.77 3.59
C GLY A 278 35.40 -18.69 4.45
N TYR A 279 35.26 -18.63 5.79
CA TYR A 279 35.93 -19.57 6.69
C TYR A 279 35.56 -21.03 6.38
N ARG A 280 34.28 -21.35 6.20
CA ARG A 280 33.82 -22.71 5.86
C ARG A 280 34.31 -23.19 4.49
N VAL A 281 34.33 -22.31 3.50
CA VAL A 281 34.87 -22.62 2.15
C VAL A 281 36.37 -22.90 2.22
N ILE A 282 37.12 -22.13 3.02
CA ILE A 282 38.57 -22.37 3.23
C ILE A 282 38.82 -23.73 3.89
N HIS A 283 37.94 -24.17 4.79
CA HIS A 283 38.02 -25.47 5.46
C HIS A 283 37.34 -26.61 4.68
N ALA A 284 36.93 -26.35 3.43
CA ALA A 284 36.29 -27.31 2.52
C ALA A 284 34.98 -27.94 3.08
N GLU A 285 34.25 -27.22 3.93
CA GLU A 285 32.95 -27.65 4.46
C GLU A 285 31.78 -27.33 3.51
N THR A 286 31.94 -26.30 2.69
CA THR A 286 30.97 -25.79 1.70
C THR A 286 31.71 -25.35 0.44
N ASP A 287 31.09 -25.44 -0.74
CA ASP A 287 31.68 -24.93 -1.98
C ASP A 287 31.41 -23.43 -2.20
N ALA A 288 32.21 -22.81 -3.07
CA ALA A 288 32.09 -21.38 -3.34
C ALA A 288 30.76 -21.02 -4.03
N GLY A 289 30.19 -21.90 -4.84
CA GLY A 289 28.93 -21.65 -5.54
C GLY A 289 27.76 -21.53 -4.58
N SER A 290 27.62 -22.46 -3.64
CA SER A 290 26.59 -22.41 -2.60
C SER A 290 26.70 -21.14 -1.77
N PHE A 291 27.93 -20.71 -1.46
CA PHE A 291 28.20 -19.45 -0.79
C PHE A 291 27.71 -18.22 -1.58
N PHE A 292 28.06 -18.11 -2.87
CA PHE A 292 27.60 -16.98 -3.70
C PHE A 292 26.09 -17.01 -3.95
N SER A 293 25.50 -18.20 -4.09
CA SER A 293 24.05 -18.38 -4.17
C SER A 293 23.36 -17.90 -2.89
N PHE A 294 23.91 -18.25 -1.72
CA PHE A 294 23.41 -17.79 -0.43
C PHE A 294 23.44 -16.26 -0.32
N ILE A 295 24.59 -15.62 -0.63
CA ILE A 295 24.70 -14.15 -0.60
C ILE A 295 23.66 -13.52 -1.53
N THR A 296 23.51 -14.07 -2.73
CA THR A 296 22.56 -13.57 -3.73
C THR A 296 21.13 -13.65 -3.20
N ALA A 297 20.75 -14.80 -2.62
CA ALA A 297 19.42 -14.99 -2.03
C ALA A 297 19.17 -14.03 -0.86
N LEU A 298 20.15 -13.87 0.03
CA LEU A 298 20.07 -12.97 1.19
C LEU A 298 19.88 -11.50 0.77
N LEU A 299 20.66 -11.04 -0.21
CA LEU A 299 20.55 -9.67 -0.74
C LEU A 299 19.21 -9.44 -1.44
N MET A 300 18.72 -10.44 -2.18
CA MET A 300 17.42 -10.36 -2.86
C MET A 300 16.24 -10.43 -1.89
N ALA A 301 16.40 -11.06 -0.72
CA ALA A 301 15.36 -11.19 0.29
C ALA A 301 15.03 -9.85 0.99
N TYR A 302 15.94 -8.87 0.90
CA TYR A 302 15.77 -7.55 1.51
C TYR A 302 14.54 -6.80 0.99
N GLU A 303 14.35 -6.71 -0.33
CA GLU A 303 13.25 -5.94 -0.92
C GLU A 303 11.86 -6.47 -0.52
N PRO A 304 11.54 -7.77 -0.66
CA PRO A 304 10.24 -8.30 -0.23
C PRO A 304 10.04 -8.17 1.29
N MET A 305 11.08 -8.35 2.09
CA MET A 305 11.01 -8.11 3.54
C MET A 305 10.63 -6.67 3.87
N LYS A 306 11.25 -5.69 3.20
CA LYS A 306 10.95 -4.27 3.39
C LYS A 306 9.51 -3.95 2.99
N LYS A 307 9.00 -4.53 1.90
CA LYS A 307 7.61 -4.34 1.47
C LYS A 307 6.63 -4.88 2.52
N LEU A 308 6.88 -6.09 3.02
CA LEU A 308 6.09 -6.70 4.11
C LEU A 308 6.11 -5.87 5.40
N ALA A 309 7.27 -5.34 5.80
CA ALA A 309 7.39 -4.49 6.99
C ALA A 309 6.57 -3.19 6.88
N ASN A 310 6.46 -2.64 5.68
CA ASN A 310 5.68 -1.41 5.42
C ASN A 310 4.19 -1.68 5.13
N LEU A 311 3.81 -2.95 4.93
CA LEU A 311 2.45 -3.32 4.53
C LEU A 311 1.40 -2.84 5.55
N ASN A 312 1.66 -2.99 6.85
CA ASN A 312 0.73 -2.59 7.89
C ASN A 312 0.36 -1.09 7.81
N ALA A 313 1.34 -0.23 7.51
CA ALA A 313 1.08 1.21 7.36
C ALA A 313 0.15 1.49 6.16
N SER A 314 0.46 0.88 5.01
CA SER A 314 -0.36 1.04 3.79
C SER A 314 -1.77 0.47 3.96
N LEU A 315 -1.93 -0.66 4.65
CA LEU A 315 -3.24 -1.24 4.94
C LEU A 315 -4.09 -0.34 5.83
N GLN A 316 -3.51 0.24 6.88
CA GLN A 316 -4.24 1.12 7.79
C GLN A 316 -4.76 2.38 7.11
N GLU A 317 -3.97 2.96 6.20
CA GLU A 317 -4.37 4.14 5.42
C GLU A 317 -5.57 3.83 4.52
N GLY A 318 -5.50 2.74 3.74
CA GLY A 318 -6.62 2.37 2.88
C GLY A 318 -7.84 1.84 3.61
N LEU A 319 -7.69 1.21 4.79
CA LEU A 319 -8.81 0.82 5.64
C LEU A 319 -9.55 2.04 6.21
N ALA A 320 -8.84 3.11 6.53
CA ALA A 320 -9.46 4.36 6.95
C ALA A 320 -10.28 5.00 5.80
N GLY A 321 -9.78 4.94 4.56
CA GLY A 321 -10.55 5.34 3.38
C GLY A 321 -11.79 4.46 3.16
N ALA A 322 -11.63 3.14 3.24
CA ALA A 322 -12.73 2.19 3.10
C ALA A 322 -13.84 2.40 4.15
N GLN A 323 -13.47 2.66 5.41
CA GLN A 323 -14.43 2.94 6.48
C GLN A 323 -15.30 4.15 6.17
N ARG A 324 -14.71 5.23 5.65
CA ARG A 324 -15.44 6.46 5.32
C ARG A 324 -16.32 6.29 4.09
N LEU A 325 -15.86 5.54 3.09
CA LEU A 325 -16.67 5.16 1.93
C LEU A 325 -17.88 4.32 2.34
N PHE A 326 -17.68 3.27 3.13
CA PHE A 326 -18.76 2.39 3.57
C PHE A 326 -19.74 3.09 4.51
N ALA A 327 -19.25 3.93 5.43
CA ALA A 327 -20.13 4.74 6.27
C ALA A 327 -21.06 5.65 5.45
N LEU A 328 -20.58 6.16 4.30
CA LEU A 328 -21.40 6.93 3.38
C LEU A 328 -22.40 6.04 2.65
N LEU A 329 -21.97 4.91 2.09
CA LEU A 329 -22.85 3.95 1.39
C LEU A 329 -23.91 3.29 2.30
N ASP A 330 -23.67 3.25 3.60
CA ASP A 330 -24.59 2.70 4.60
C ASP A 330 -25.61 3.74 5.10
N THR A 331 -25.53 4.98 4.63
CA THR A 331 -26.51 6.03 4.99
C THR A 331 -27.79 5.81 4.20
N ALA A 332 -28.93 5.59 4.86
CA ALA A 332 -30.20 5.41 4.15
C ALA A 332 -30.83 6.77 3.74
N PRO A 333 -31.50 6.85 2.58
CA PRO A 333 -32.36 7.98 2.24
C PRO A 333 -33.50 8.12 3.27
N ALA A 334 -33.81 9.36 3.65
CA ALA A 334 -34.90 9.68 4.55
C ALA A 334 -36.27 9.62 3.85
N ILE A 335 -36.33 10.00 2.57
CA ILE A 335 -37.53 9.91 1.73
C ILE A 335 -37.46 8.60 0.94
N THR A 336 -38.36 7.68 1.25
CA THR A 336 -38.49 6.40 0.55
C THR A 336 -39.92 6.20 0.08
N GLU A 337 -40.08 5.57 -1.08
CA GLU A 337 -41.40 5.25 -1.61
C GLU A 337 -42.04 4.11 -0.81
N LYS A 338 -43.34 4.22 -0.55
CA LYS A 338 -44.08 3.18 0.18
C LYS A 338 -44.14 1.91 -0.67
N PRO A 339 -43.93 0.70 -0.10
CA PRO A 339 -44.12 -0.54 -0.83
C PRO A 339 -45.54 -0.62 -1.43
N GLY A 340 -45.63 -0.79 -2.74
CA GLY A 340 -46.91 -0.84 -3.47
C GLY A 340 -47.60 0.51 -3.63
N ALA A 341 -46.86 1.62 -3.62
CA ALA A 341 -47.41 2.94 -3.96
C ALA A 341 -48.11 2.88 -5.33
N ALA A 342 -49.34 3.42 -5.39
CA ALA A 342 -50.09 3.47 -6.63
C ALA A 342 -49.48 4.51 -7.58
N ALA A 343 -49.44 4.19 -8.87
CA ALA A 343 -49.04 5.15 -9.88
C ALA A 343 -49.94 6.39 -9.81
N LEU A 344 -49.31 7.57 -9.78
CA LEU A 344 -50.02 8.82 -9.64
C LEU A 344 -50.86 9.09 -10.90
N ALA A 345 -52.19 8.99 -10.78
CA ALA A 345 -53.14 9.36 -11.82
C ALA A 345 -53.83 10.67 -11.43
N VAL A 346 -53.43 11.79 -12.06
CA VAL A 346 -53.97 13.12 -11.74
C VAL A 346 -54.76 13.69 -12.91
N SER A 347 -55.98 14.15 -12.65
CA SER A 347 -56.86 14.83 -13.63
C SER A 347 -56.98 16.34 -13.39
N GLY A 348 -56.32 16.89 -12.38
CA GLY A 348 -56.31 18.31 -12.00
C GLY A 348 -55.01 18.73 -11.30
N GLY A 349 -54.92 19.97 -10.80
CA GLY A 349 -53.67 20.53 -10.23
C GLY A 349 -53.82 21.23 -8.87
N ALA A 350 -54.87 20.92 -8.12
CA ALA A 350 -55.11 21.55 -6.83
C ALA A 350 -54.09 21.05 -5.78
N VAL A 351 -53.43 21.98 -5.09
CA VAL A 351 -52.46 21.71 -4.01
C VAL A 351 -53.06 22.18 -2.69
N ARG A 352 -53.10 21.30 -1.68
CA ARG A 352 -53.58 21.63 -0.32
C ARG A 352 -52.53 21.21 0.72
N LEU A 353 -52.26 22.11 1.66
CA LEU A 353 -51.37 21.89 2.79
C LEU A 353 -52.25 21.91 4.06
N ASP A 354 -52.33 20.81 4.79
CA ASP A 354 -53.12 20.68 6.02
C ASP A 354 -52.21 20.40 7.21
N GLY A 355 -52.11 21.33 8.17
CA GLY A 355 -51.38 21.13 9.43
C GLY A 355 -49.87 20.90 9.28
N VAL A 356 -49.25 21.37 8.18
CA VAL A 356 -47.80 21.28 7.95
C VAL A 356 -47.08 22.37 8.75
N THR A 357 -46.08 21.99 9.54
CA THR A 357 -45.21 22.88 10.33
C THR A 357 -43.78 22.87 9.84
#